data_AF-A0A948RA47-F1
#
_entry.id   AF-A0A948RA47-F1
#
_cell.length_a   1.000
_cell.length_b   1.000
_cell.length_c   1.000
_cell.angle_alpha   90.00
_cell.angle_beta   90.00
_cell.angle_gamma   90.00
#
_symmetry.space_group_name_H-M   'P 1'
#
loop_
_entity.id
_entity.type
_entity.pdbx_description
1 polymer ?
#
loop_
_entity_poly.entity_id
_entity_poly.type
_entity_poly.pdbx_seq_one_letter_code
_entity_poly.pdbx_strand_id
1 'polypeptide(L)'
;MERAIPFVICTALILLAGMTMASDSFAILDTSTRELAATYERNETIRITNISSLSTSLLPIEHRNLEVSLTNDGRTSIADFSKWDVIVQYFDSQNNYYVYWLPYVEGPPDLNQWSVKGIYLDAANSTPELLEAGILNPDEDIIVELKLSPSVHESRYNLAIISTPGGVSTWNHFRSYPLYLHNNPTPPTANTTAQETLPLSTTAPTAATLYNYDEDYSSDLGRRIEQGRGNVNESNLARYQTWRAGPLTEPVGDTLEFDTVNGMAPAVTHVSGDVYAIAYEGPGSDGFLKTVEIAPSGNITDAVIDTLEFDTGTGQEPSIIHVSGNVYAIAYRGTGDNGFLTTVDIATSGNITDAVIDTLEFDAVTGREPGIIHVSGDVYAIAYRGPADNGFLTTVEIAASGQITDAVIDTLEFDSVNGQEPSIIHVSGNVYAIAYRGPADDGFLKTVEIAPSGNITDAVIDTLEFDTGT
;
A
#
# COMPACT_ATOMS: atom_id res chain seq x y z
N MET A 1 5.40 82.06 14.49
CA MET A 1 4.40 81.17 15.12
C MET A 1 3.49 80.49 14.09
N GLU A 2 3.23 81.11 12.93
CA GLU A 2 2.31 80.59 11.88
C GLU A 2 2.70 79.24 11.23
N ARG A 3 3.97 78.83 11.29
CA ARG A 3 4.43 77.53 10.72
C ARG A 3 4.48 76.37 11.71
N ALA A 4 4.30 76.63 13.02
CA ALA A 4 4.44 75.60 14.05
C ALA A 4 3.18 74.72 14.17
N ILE A 5 1.99 75.30 14.05
CA ILE A 5 0.71 74.58 14.17
C ILE A 5 0.52 73.56 13.03
N PRO A 6 0.73 73.90 11.74
CA PRO A 6 0.60 72.94 10.65
C PRO A 6 1.61 71.80 10.77
N PHE A 7 2.84 72.10 11.21
CA PHE A 7 3.87 71.10 11.42
C PHE A 7 3.47 70.07 12.48
N VAL A 8 2.99 70.52 13.65
CA VAL A 8 2.54 69.63 14.72
C VAL A 8 1.34 68.78 14.30
N ILE A 9 0.39 69.34 13.56
CA ILE A 9 -0.78 68.60 13.04
C ILE A 9 -0.32 67.54 12.03
N CYS A 10 0.56 67.88 11.09
CA CYS A 10 1.10 66.92 10.13
C CYS A 10 1.87 65.79 10.84
N THR A 11 2.70 66.11 11.83
CA THR A 11 3.42 65.10 12.62
C THR A 11 2.46 64.19 13.38
N ALA A 12 1.41 64.73 13.99
CA ALA A 12 0.40 63.93 14.69
C ALA A 12 -0.38 63.01 13.75
N LEU A 13 -0.73 63.48 12.55
CA LEU A 13 -1.40 62.67 11.53
C LEU A 13 -0.50 61.56 10.98
N ILE A 14 0.79 61.84 10.75
CA ILE A 14 1.77 60.83 10.33
C ILE A 14 1.96 59.78 11.42
N LEU A 15 2.06 60.19 12.69
CA LEU A 15 2.16 59.26 13.82
C LEU A 15 0.91 58.40 13.95
N LEU A 16 -0.29 58.99 13.83
CA LEU A 16 -1.54 58.25 13.90
C LEU A 16 -1.67 57.24 12.75
N ALA A 17 -1.38 57.66 11.51
CA ALA A 17 -1.37 56.79 10.35
C ALA A 17 -0.33 55.65 10.49
N GLY A 18 0.87 55.97 11.00
CA GLY A 18 1.90 54.98 11.28
C GLY A 18 1.48 53.97 12.35
N MET A 19 0.82 54.42 13.42
CA MET A 19 0.30 53.52 14.46
C MET A 19 -0.84 52.63 13.94
N THR A 20 -1.75 53.14 13.12
CA THR A 20 -2.83 52.33 12.53
C THR A 20 -2.30 51.30 11.54
N MET A 21 -1.33 51.69 10.70
CA MET A 21 -0.70 50.73 9.76
C MET A 21 0.10 49.65 10.50
N ALA A 22 0.77 50.02 11.60
CA ALA A 22 1.48 49.08 12.45
C ALA A 22 0.51 48.11 13.16
N SER A 23 -0.61 48.60 13.71
CA SER A 23 -1.62 47.73 14.34
C SER A 23 -2.21 46.71 13.36
N ASP A 24 -2.49 47.15 12.13
CA ASP A 24 -3.04 46.27 11.10
C ASP A 24 -2.00 45.21 10.68
N SER A 25 -0.73 45.61 10.56
CA SER A 25 0.37 44.69 10.24
C SER A 25 0.59 43.66 11.34
N PHE A 26 0.51 44.05 12.62
CA PHE A 26 0.59 43.11 13.74
C PHE A 26 -0.61 42.15 13.79
N ALA A 27 -1.81 42.61 13.46
CA ALA A 27 -2.99 41.75 13.37
C ALA A 27 -2.89 40.72 12.24
N ILE A 28 -2.33 41.11 11.08
CA ILE A 28 -2.07 40.20 9.96
C ILE A 28 -1.01 39.16 10.35
N LEU A 29 0.08 39.57 11.00
CA LEU A 29 1.13 38.66 11.47
C LEU A 29 0.58 37.65 12.50
N ASP A 30 -0.21 38.10 13.46
CA ASP A 30 -0.84 37.25 14.47
C ASP A 30 -1.83 36.25 13.83
N THR A 31 -2.62 36.68 12.85
CA THR A 31 -3.52 35.78 12.11
C THR A 31 -2.72 34.74 11.31
N SER A 32 -1.71 35.16 10.55
CA SER A 32 -0.89 34.27 9.74
C SER A 32 -0.10 33.26 10.58
N THR A 33 0.43 33.67 11.73
CA THR A 33 1.15 32.77 12.64
C THR A 33 0.24 31.70 13.24
N ARG A 34 -1.02 32.04 13.57
CA ARG A 34 -2.00 31.06 14.04
C ARG A 34 -2.43 30.09 12.95
N GLU A 35 -2.67 30.59 11.73
CA GLU A 35 -3.00 29.73 10.58
C GLU A 35 -1.86 28.75 10.30
N LEU A 36 -0.62 29.24 10.30
CA LEU A 36 0.57 28.41 10.11
C LEU A 36 0.72 27.35 11.22
N ALA A 37 0.52 27.73 12.50
CA ALA A 37 0.56 26.77 13.61
C ALA A 37 -0.52 25.68 13.46
N ALA A 38 -1.75 26.05 13.09
CA ALA A 38 -2.82 25.09 12.84
C ALA A 38 -2.52 24.17 11.64
N THR A 39 -1.86 24.68 10.59
CA THR A 39 -1.38 23.86 9.48
C THR A 39 -0.30 22.88 9.92
N TYR A 40 0.65 23.30 10.75
CA TYR A 40 1.69 22.42 11.28
C TYR A 40 1.10 21.29 12.14
N GLU A 41 0.20 21.61 13.07
CA GLU A 41 -0.46 20.61 13.91
C GLU A 41 -1.30 19.62 13.09
N ARG A 42 -2.00 20.11 12.06
CA ARG A 42 -2.75 19.26 11.12
C ARG A 42 -1.81 18.33 10.35
N ASN A 43 -0.74 18.86 9.78
CA ASN A 43 0.22 18.08 8.99
C ASN A 43 0.94 17.04 9.86
N GLU A 44 1.26 17.37 11.11
CA GLU A 44 1.81 16.42 12.07
C GLU A 44 0.81 15.29 12.32
N THR A 45 -0.44 15.62 12.64
CA THR A 45 -1.51 14.63 12.87
C THR A 45 -1.67 13.70 11.66
N ILE A 46 -1.66 14.24 10.43
CA ILE A 46 -1.71 13.45 9.19
C ILE A 46 -0.49 12.54 9.08
N ARG A 47 0.72 13.05 9.37
CA ARG A 47 1.96 12.29 9.28
C ARG A 47 2.02 11.11 10.27
N ILE A 48 1.38 11.26 11.42
CA ILE A 48 1.37 10.23 12.46
C ILE A 48 0.09 9.38 12.47
N THR A 49 -0.91 9.70 11.65
CA THR A 49 -2.07 8.82 11.39
C THR A 49 -1.71 7.89 10.24
N ASN A 50 -1.92 6.59 10.39
CA ASN A 50 -1.78 5.64 9.29
C ASN A 50 -2.85 4.56 9.40
N ILE A 51 -3.42 4.15 8.29
CA ILE A 51 -4.33 3.01 8.23
C ILE A 51 -3.92 2.11 7.07
N SER A 52 -3.77 0.82 7.32
CA SER A 52 -3.59 -0.16 6.27
C SER A 52 -4.80 -1.09 6.21
N SER A 53 -5.06 -1.64 5.04
CA SER A 53 -6.19 -2.54 4.85
C SER A 53 -5.69 -3.98 4.89
N LEU A 54 -6.15 -4.71 5.90
CA LEU A 54 -5.75 -6.07 6.21
C LEU A 54 -6.45 -7.09 5.31
N SER A 55 -7.75 -6.93 5.12
CA SER A 55 -8.52 -7.80 4.23
C SER A 55 -9.80 -7.13 3.74
N THR A 56 -10.29 -7.58 2.59
CA THR A 56 -11.61 -7.22 2.10
C THR A 56 -12.32 -8.45 1.60
N SER A 57 -13.52 -8.72 2.13
CA SER A 57 -14.29 -9.92 1.85
C SER A 57 -15.73 -9.57 1.47
N LEU A 58 -16.15 -9.98 0.27
CA LEU A 58 -17.55 -9.90 -0.13
C LEU A 58 -18.26 -11.18 0.34
N LEU A 59 -19.28 -11.02 1.16
CA LEU A 59 -20.07 -12.14 1.65
C LEU A 59 -20.88 -12.77 0.50
N PRO A 60 -20.99 -14.11 0.45
CA PRO A 60 -21.57 -14.83 -0.69
C PRO A 60 -23.09 -14.66 -0.84
N ILE A 61 -23.79 -14.11 0.15
CA ILE A 61 -25.24 -13.93 0.09
C ILE A 61 -25.55 -12.64 -0.69
N GLU A 62 -26.23 -12.80 -1.83
CA GLU A 62 -26.66 -11.73 -2.76
C GLU A 62 -25.55 -10.88 -3.42
N HIS A 63 -24.28 -11.10 -3.06
CA HIS A 63 -23.12 -10.34 -3.56
C HIS A 63 -23.23 -8.83 -3.29
N ARG A 64 -23.72 -8.48 -2.09
CA ARG A 64 -23.97 -7.08 -1.68
C ARG A 64 -23.18 -6.67 -0.46
N ASN A 65 -22.97 -7.58 0.49
CA ASN A 65 -22.37 -7.23 1.76
C ASN A 65 -20.86 -7.39 1.67
N LEU A 66 -20.13 -6.30 1.87
CA LEU A 66 -18.68 -6.23 1.84
C LEU A 66 -18.19 -5.92 3.24
N GLU A 67 -17.26 -6.73 3.75
CA GLU A 67 -16.55 -6.46 5.00
C GLU A 67 -15.12 -6.08 4.67
N VAL A 68 -14.69 -4.90 5.13
CA VAL A 68 -13.32 -4.43 5.00
C VAL A 68 -12.71 -4.36 6.40
N SER A 69 -11.61 -5.07 6.60
CA SER A 69 -10.83 -5.03 7.84
C SER A 69 -9.65 -4.10 7.63
N LEU A 70 -9.53 -3.10 8.47
CA LEU A 70 -8.42 -2.15 8.49
C LEU A 70 -7.69 -2.26 9.83
N THR A 71 -6.43 -1.86 9.85
CA THR A 71 -5.64 -1.73 11.07
C THR A 71 -5.05 -0.33 11.16
N ASN A 72 -4.94 0.20 12.38
CA ASN A 72 -4.32 1.50 12.63
C ASN A 72 -2.84 1.32 12.95
N ASP A 73 -2.02 1.36 11.90
CA ASP A 73 -0.55 1.34 12.00
C ASP A 73 0.03 2.73 12.34
N GLY A 74 -0.83 3.71 12.62
CA GLY A 74 -0.47 5.05 13.06
C GLY A 74 -0.20 5.14 14.55
N ARG A 75 0.12 6.35 15.02
CA ARG A 75 0.31 6.70 16.43
C ARG A 75 -0.83 7.52 17.02
N THR A 76 -1.88 7.77 16.24
CA THR A 76 -3.05 8.54 16.65
C THR A 76 -4.28 7.67 16.72
N SER A 77 -5.03 7.80 17.80
CA SER A 77 -6.37 7.22 17.87
C SER A 77 -7.30 7.94 16.90
N ILE A 78 -8.06 7.19 16.12
CA ILE A 78 -8.95 7.71 15.07
C ILE A 78 -10.40 7.47 15.50
N ALA A 79 -11.22 8.51 15.40
CA ALA A 79 -12.62 8.48 15.78
C ALA A 79 -13.48 9.16 14.69
N ASP A 80 -14.72 9.55 15.05
CA ASP A 80 -15.66 10.27 14.19
C ASP A 80 -15.90 9.59 12.84
N PHE A 81 -16.26 8.31 12.84
CA PHE A 81 -16.50 7.51 11.63
C PHE A 81 -17.51 8.14 10.67
N SER A 82 -18.43 8.99 11.16
CA SER A 82 -19.36 9.75 10.33
C SER A 82 -18.70 10.74 9.36
N LYS A 83 -17.43 11.10 9.59
CA LYS A 83 -16.65 12.01 8.75
C LYS A 83 -15.71 11.27 7.79
N TRP A 84 -15.67 9.94 7.85
CA TRP A 84 -14.87 9.14 6.95
C TRP A 84 -15.57 9.04 5.60
N ASP A 85 -14.78 9.02 4.53
CA ASP A 85 -15.26 8.82 3.17
C ASP A 85 -15.03 7.36 2.76
N VAL A 86 -16.12 6.68 2.38
CA VAL A 86 -16.06 5.32 1.86
C VAL A 86 -16.54 5.35 0.42
N ILE A 87 -15.65 5.02 -0.49
CA ILE A 87 -15.91 5.02 -1.94
C ILE A 87 -15.71 3.61 -2.46
N VAL A 88 -16.66 3.13 -3.24
CA VAL A 88 -16.59 1.82 -3.90
C VAL A 88 -16.70 1.98 -5.41
N GLN A 89 -15.86 1.24 -6.12
CA GLN A 89 -15.87 1.18 -7.58
C GLN A 89 -16.09 -0.28 -7.98
N TYR A 90 -17.21 -0.59 -8.63
CA TYR A 90 -17.54 -1.98 -8.96
C TYR A 90 -18.39 -2.14 -10.21
N PHE A 91 -18.37 -3.35 -10.77
CA PHE A 91 -19.24 -3.75 -11.88
C PHE A 91 -20.47 -4.51 -11.37
N ASP A 92 -21.66 -4.24 -11.93
CA ASP A 92 -22.84 -5.09 -11.70
C ASP A 92 -22.82 -6.37 -12.57
N SER A 93 -23.81 -7.25 -12.36
CA SER A 93 -23.96 -8.48 -13.14
C SER A 93 -24.27 -8.25 -14.64
N GLN A 94 -24.60 -7.03 -15.05
CA GLN A 94 -24.77 -6.62 -16.45
C GLN A 94 -23.52 -5.96 -17.04
N ASN A 95 -22.39 -5.93 -16.30
CA ASN A 95 -21.14 -5.25 -16.66
C ASN A 95 -21.22 -3.71 -16.72
N ASN A 96 -22.18 -3.08 -16.04
CA ASN A 96 -22.15 -1.62 -15.86
C ASN A 96 -21.18 -1.27 -14.73
N TYR A 97 -20.37 -0.24 -14.94
CA TYR A 97 -19.42 0.27 -13.96
C TYR A 97 -20.06 1.36 -13.09
N TYR A 98 -19.86 1.28 -11.78
CA TYR A 98 -20.35 2.24 -10.80
C TYR A 98 -19.23 2.76 -9.93
N VAL A 99 -19.33 4.04 -9.56
CA VAL A 99 -18.56 4.67 -8.49
C VAL A 99 -19.56 5.25 -7.50
N TYR A 100 -19.58 4.72 -6.27
CA TYR A 100 -20.46 5.20 -5.21
C TYR A 100 -19.65 5.71 -4.03
N TRP A 101 -20.03 6.88 -3.55
CA TRP A 101 -19.75 7.30 -2.18
C TRP A 101 -20.86 6.75 -1.27
N LEU A 102 -20.48 6.04 -0.21
CA LEU A 102 -21.40 5.45 0.74
C LEU A 102 -21.49 6.34 1.99
N PRO A 103 -22.69 6.80 2.37
CA PRO A 103 -22.89 7.49 3.63
C PRO A 103 -22.78 6.55 4.83
N TYR A 104 -22.22 7.08 5.93
CA TYR A 104 -22.12 6.41 7.22
C TYR A 104 -23.48 6.37 7.94
N VAL A 105 -23.77 5.25 8.60
CA VAL A 105 -24.90 5.10 9.52
C VAL A 105 -24.47 4.42 10.82
N GLU A 106 -25.15 4.77 11.92
CA GLU A 106 -25.01 4.06 13.18
C GLU A 106 -25.89 2.80 13.18
N GLY A 107 -25.28 1.63 13.39
CA GLY A 107 -25.95 0.33 13.35
C GLY A 107 -25.90 -0.34 11.98
N PRO A 108 -26.66 -1.43 11.76
CA PRO A 108 -26.58 -2.22 10.53
C PRO A 108 -26.89 -1.37 9.29
N PRO A 109 -26.05 -1.39 8.25
CA PRO A 109 -26.21 -0.53 7.10
C PRO A 109 -27.38 -1.00 6.22
N ASP A 110 -28.09 -0.07 5.58
CA ASP A 110 -29.02 -0.37 4.48
C ASP A 110 -28.29 -0.33 3.12
N LEU A 111 -29.02 -0.52 2.01
CA LEU A 111 -28.43 -0.51 0.66
C LEU A 111 -27.73 0.82 0.35
N ASN A 112 -26.52 0.71 -0.20
CA ASN A 112 -25.59 1.79 -0.49
C ASN A 112 -25.26 2.64 0.74
N GLN A 113 -25.01 1.99 1.88
CA GLN A 113 -24.53 2.61 3.12
C GLN A 113 -23.41 1.76 3.72
N TRP A 114 -22.68 2.35 4.67
CA TRP A 114 -21.68 1.63 5.46
C TRP A 114 -21.79 1.95 6.95
N SER A 115 -21.27 1.05 7.77
CA SER A 115 -21.22 1.20 9.23
C SER A 115 -19.99 0.49 9.80
N VAL A 116 -19.66 0.77 11.06
CA VAL A 116 -18.65 0.02 11.80
C VAL A 116 -19.30 -1.24 12.39
N LYS A 117 -18.79 -2.41 12.01
CA LYS A 117 -19.23 -3.71 12.55
C LYS A 117 -18.61 -3.96 13.93
N GLY A 118 -17.36 -3.57 14.13
CA GLY A 118 -16.68 -3.63 15.43
C GLY A 118 -15.22 -3.20 15.36
N ILE A 119 -14.64 -2.94 16.53
CA ILE A 119 -13.23 -2.64 16.74
C ILE A 119 -12.65 -3.72 17.67
N TYR A 120 -11.45 -4.17 17.38
CA TYR A 120 -10.80 -5.35 17.97
C TYR A 120 -9.34 -5.05 18.23
N LEU A 121 -8.75 -5.69 19.25
CA LEU A 121 -7.30 -5.70 19.41
C LEU A 121 -6.62 -6.58 18.34
N ASP A 122 -7.32 -7.65 17.94
CA ASP A 122 -6.93 -8.56 16.86
C ASP A 122 -8.23 -9.11 16.26
N ALA A 123 -8.54 -8.65 15.05
CA ALA A 123 -9.73 -9.05 14.31
C ALA A 123 -9.71 -10.52 13.90
N ALA A 124 -8.52 -11.10 13.63
CA ALA A 124 -8.38 -12.50 13.21
C ALA A 124 -8.76 -13.47 14.35
N ASN A 125 -8.45 -13.10 15.59
CA ASN A 125 -8.81 -13.87 16.79
C ASN A 125 -10.09 -13.37 17.48
N SER A 126 -10.78 -12.37 16.90
CA SER A 126 -11.99 -11.75 17.47
C SER A 126 -11.79 -11.28 18.92
N THR A 127 -10.59 -10.78 19.25
CA THR A 127 -10.30 -10.28 20.59
C THR A 127 -10.87 -8.87 20.75
N PRO A 128 -11.75 -8.63 21.74
CA PRO A 128 -12.37 -7.31 21.90
C PRO A 128 -11.34 -6.23 22.20
N GLU A 129 -11.63 -5.00 21.76
CA GLU A 129 -10.91 -3.78 22.17
C GLU A 129 -10.74 -3.72 23.71
N LEU A 130 -9.57 -3.26 24.18
CA LEU A 130 -9.24 -3.19 25.60
C LEU A 130 -9.37 -1.76 26.18
N LEU A 131 -9.27 -0.74 25.33
CA LEU A 131 -9.20 0.68 25.70
C LEU A 131 -10.19 1.50 24.88
N GLU A 132 -10.88 2.44 25.53
CA GLU A 132 -11.72 3.48 24.92
C GLU A 132 -12.68 3.03 23.80
N ALA A 133 -13.77 2.37 24.20
CA ALA A 133 -14.75 1.80 23.26
C ALA A 133 -15.26 2.81 22.20
N GLY A 134 -15.21 2.40 20.93
CA GLY A 134 -15.66 3.20 19.79
C GLY A 134 -14.61 4.19 19.25
N ILE A 135 -13.35 4.04 19.67
CA ILE A 135 -12.20 4.76 19.14
C ILE A 135 -11.20 3.73 18.63
N LEU A 136 -10.67 3.93 17.42
CA LEU A 136 -9.66 3.05 16.84
C LEU A 136 -8.26 3.48 17.30
N ASN A 137 -7.70 2.80 18.30
CA ASN A 137 -6.36 3.11 18.81
C ASN A 137 -5.25 2.55 17.91
N PRO A 138 -4.00 3.00 18.07
CA PRO A 138 -2.84 2.34 17.46
C PRO A 138 -2.81 0.85 17.76
N ASP A 139 -2.45 0.05 16.76
CA ASP A 139 -2.38 -1.42 16.79
C ASP A 139 -3.74 -2.13 17.02
N GLU A 140 -4.86 -1.42 16.83
CA GLU A 140 -6.20 -2.02 16.81
C GLU A 140 -6.74 -2.17 15.38
N ASP A 141 -7.61 -3.15 15.21
CA ASP A 141 -8.28 -3.47 13.97
C ASP A 141 -9.74 -3.00 13.99
N ILE A 142 -10.21 -2.44 12.87
CA ILE A 142 -11.61 -2.10 12.65
C ILE A 142 -12.17 -2.92 11.50
N ILE A 143 -13.36 -3.49 11.70
CA ILE A 143 -14.14 -4.11 10.64
C ILE A 143 -15.28 -3.18 10.28
N VAL A 144 -15.33 -2.73 9.02
CA VAL A 144 -16.45 -1.97 8.47
C VAL A 144 -17.29 -2.87 7.57
N GLU A 145 -18.61 -2.70 7.66
CA GLU A 145 -19.59 -3.39 6.82
C GLU A 145 -20.20 -2.39 5.83
N LEU A 146 -20.19 -2.73 4.54
CA LEU A 146 -20.78 -1.96 3.46
C LEU A 146 -21.87 -2.83 2.80
N LYS A 147 -23.01 -2.24 2.42
CA LYS A 147 -24.02 -2.93 1.61
C LYS A 147 -24.20 -2.27 0.26
N LEU A 148 -24.03 -3.04 -0.81
CA LEU A 148 -23.98 -2.56 -2.19
C LEU A 148 -25.27 -2.86 -2.96
N SER A 149 -25.72 -1.89 -3.76
CA SER A 149 -26.79 -2.05 -4.73
C SER A 149 -26.52 -1.23 -5.99
N PRO A 150 -26.45 -1.84 -7.19
CA PRO A 150 -26.73 -3.24 -7.53
C PRO A 150 -25.74 -4.29 -6.96
N SER A 151 -26.05 -5.59 -7.14
CA SER A 151 -25.16 -6.68 -6.71
C SER A 151 -23.88 -6.71 -7.54
N VAL A 152 -22.75 -7.03 -6.90
CA VAL A 152 -21.43 -7.05 -7.53
C VAL A 152 -21.26 -8.24 -8.47
N HIS A 153 -20.55 -8.04 -9.58
CA HIS A 153 -20.24 -9.07 -10.56
C HIS A 153 -19.35 -10.19 -9.98
N GLU A 154 -19.66 -11.43 -10.32
CA GLU A 154 -19.06 -12.69 -9.81
C GLU A 154 -17.62 -12.98 -10.26
N SER A 155 -16.96 -12.07 -10.98
CA SER A 155 -15.66 -12.37 -11.62
C SER A 155 -14.86 -11.13 -12.03
N ARG A 156 -15.23 -9.95 -11.52
CA ARG A 156 -14.48 -8.71 -11.74
C ARG A 156 -13.86 -8.30 -10.42
N TYR A 157 -12.64 -7.78 -10.46
CA TYR A 157 -12.08 -7.08 -9.32
C TYR A 157 -12.68 -5.70 -9.26
N ASN A 158 -12.98 -5.29 -8.04
CA ASN A 158 -13.62 -4.06 -7.67
C ASN A 158 -12.76 -3.42 -6.58
N LEU A 159 -12.92 -2.12 -6.35
CA LEU A 159 -12.09 -1.36 -5.43
C LEU A 159 -12.95 -0.80 -4.30
N ALA A 160 -12.51 -0.99 -3.07
CA ALA A 160 -13.02 -0.27 -1.91
C ALA A 160 -11.93 0.69 -1.42
N ILE A 161 -12.28 1.96 -1.25
CA ILE A 161 -11.42 3.03 -0.78
C ILE A 161 -12.03 3.58 0.50
N ILE A 162 -11.23 3.69 1.54
CA ILE A 162 -11.65 4.26 2.82
C ILE A 162 -10.68 5.36 3.19
N SER A 163 -11.21 6.54 3.46
CA SER A 163 -10.44 7.73 3.81
C SER A 163 -10.88 8.27 5.17
N THR A 164 -9.90 8.54 6.02
CA THR A 164 -10.11 9.18 7.31
C THR A 164 -10.30 10.70 7.13
N PRO A 165 -10.84 11.43 8.11
CA PRO A 165 -11.02 12.88 8.03
C PRO A 165 -9.68 13.64 7.93
N GLY A 166 -8.59 12.98 8.35
CA GLY A 166 -7.22 13.48 8.18
C GLY A 166 -6.72 13.41 6.73
N GLY A 167 -7.39 12.71 5.83
CA GLY A 167 -6.98 12.51 4.44
C GLY A 167 -6.09 11.27 4.23
N VAL A 168 -5.76 10.55 5.30
CA VAL A 168 -5.11 9.23 5.20
C VAL A 168 -6.12 8.26 4.61
N SER A 169 -5.73 7.61 3.52
CA SER A 169 -6.62 6.75 2.75
C SER A 169 -5.95 5.41 2.49
N THR A 170 -6.75 4.36 2.53
CA THR A 170 -6.34 3.01 2.15
C THR A 170 -7.33 2.45 1.15
N TRP A 171 -6.88 1.48 0.35
CA TRP A 171 -7.72 0.83 -0.63
C TRP A 171 -7.44 -0.65 -0.67
N ASN A 172 -8.43 -1.43 -1.10
CA ASN A 172 -8.26 -2.85 -1.34
C ASN A 172 -9.17 -3.34 -2.45
N HIS A 173 -8.69 -4.37 -3.15
CA HIS A 173 -9.46 -5.03 -4.18
C HIS A 173 -10.38 -6.09 -3.59
N PHE A 174 -11.56 -6.25 -4.18
CA PHE A 174 -12.49 -7.31 -3.84
C PHE A 174 -13.14 -7.91 -5.06
N ARG A 175 -13.41 -9.20 -5.01
CA ARG A 175 -14.16 -9.94 -6.02
C ARG A 175 -15.13 -10.86 -5.32
N SER A 176 -16.28 -11.10 -5.95
CA SER A 176 -17.15 -12.19 -5.54
C SER A 176 -16.58 -13.50 -6.07
N TYR A 177 -16.30 -14.47 -5.20
CA TYR A 177 -15.88 -15.81 -5.61
C TYR A 177 -16.58 -16.86 -4.73
N PRO A 178 -17.90 -17.07 -4.90
CA PRO A 178 -18.65 -17.98 -4.05
C PRO A 178 -18.18 -19.41 -4.31
N LEU A 179 -17.67 -20.07 -3.27
CA LEU A 179 -17.36 -21.49 -3.29
C LEU A 179 -18.49 -22.24 -2.57
N TYR A 180 -19.21 -23.05 -3.31
CA TYR A 180 -20.24 -23.93 -2.78
C TYR A 180 -19.65 -25.31 -2.48
N LEU A 181 -20.04 -25.88 -1.35
CA LEU A 181 -19.76 -27.26 -1.03
C LEU A 181 -20.60 -28.19 -1.90
N HIS A 182 -19.94 -29.15 -2.52
CA HIS A 182 -20.62 -30.20 -3.27
C HIS A 182 -20.28 -31.58 -2.72
N ASN A 183 -21.25 -32.48 -2.82
CA ASN A 183 -21.01 -33.90 -2.63
C ASN A 183 -20.39 -34.49 -3.90
N ASN A 184 -19.61 -35.57 -3.79
CA ASN A 184 -19.04 -36.26 -4.94
C ASN A 184 -19.75 -37.62 -5.17
N PRO A 185 -20.47 -37.85 -6.28
CA PRO A 185 -20.56 -37.00 -7.47
C PRO A 185 -21.48 -35.79 -7.29
N THR A 186 -21.16 -34.73 -8.03
CA THR A 186 -21.91 -33.48 -8.08
C THR A 186 -22.73 -33.40 -9.37
N PRO A 187 -24.07 -33.18 -9.34
CA PRO A 187 -24.94 -33.19 -8.16
C PRO A 187 -25.24 -34.61 -7.65
N PRO A 188 -25.54 -34.78 -6.34
CA PRO A 188 -25.86 -36.09 -5.78
C PRO A 188 -27.21 -36.61 -6.27
N THR A 189 -27.28 -37.91 -6.57
CA THR A 189 -28.51 -38.57 -7.08
C THR A 189 -29.18 -39.48 -6.05
N ALA A 190 -28.54 -39.74 -4.90
CA ALA A 190 -29.04 -40.55 -3.79
C ALA A 190 -28.28 -40.21 -2.49
N ASN A 191 -28.67 -40.86 -1.39
CA ASN A 191 -27.90 -40.82 -0.14
C ASN A 191 -26.47 -41.34 -0.36
N THR A 192 -25.52 -40.83 0.43
CA THR A 192 -24.13 -41.29 0.44
C THR A 192 -23.66 -41.53 1.86
N THR A 193 -22.63 -42.35 2.03
CA THR A 193 -21.83 -42.36 3.26
C THR A 193 -21.01 -41.08 3.36
N ALA A 194 -20.53 -40.78 4.56
CA ALA A 194 -19.61 -39.68 4.81
C ALA A 194 -18.39 -39.76 3.88
N GLN A 195 -18.06 -38.63 3.26
CA GLN A 195 -16.91 -38.53 2.38
C GLN A 195 -15.80 -37.77 3.11
N GLU A 196 -14.56 -38.26 2.99
CA GLU A 196 -13.39 -37.57 3.57
C GLU A 196 -13.10 -36.24 2.89
N THR A 197 -13.26 -36.18 1.57
CA THR A 197 -12.98 -34.99 0.77
C THR A 197 -14.22 -34.58 0.00
N LEU A 198 -14.70 -33.37 0.26
CA LEU A 198 -15.80 -32.77 -0.48
C LEU A 198 -15.28 -31.62 -1.38
N PRO A 199 -15.61 -31.62 -2.68
CA PRO A 199 -15.20 -30.55 -3.57
C PRO A 199 -15.91 -29.22 -3.25
N LEU A 200 -15.14 -28.13 -3.33
CA LEU A 200 -15.65 -26.76 -3.40
C LEU A 200 -15.64 -26.32 -4.86
N SER A 201 -16.74 -25.75 -5.34
CA SER A 201 -16.82 -25.21 -6.71
C SER A 201 -17.69 -23.95 -6.79
N THR A 202 -17.54 -23.19 -7.87
CA THR A 202 -18.36 -22.01 -8.17
C THR A 202 -19.76 -22.35 -8.68
N THR A 203 -20.07 -23.64 -8.90
CA THR A 203 -21.39 -24.04 -9.38
C THR A 203 -22.38 -23.98 -8.22
N ALA A 204 -23.47 -23.22 -8.33
CA ALA A 204 -24.51 -23.22 -7.30
C ALA A 204 -25.19 -24.60 -7.21
N PRO A 205 -25.48 -25.14 -6.02
CA PRO A 205 -26.28 -26.36 -5.88
C PRO A 205 -27.70 -26.12 -6.39
N THR A 206 -28.11 -26.85 -7.44
CA THR A 206 -29.44 -26.72 -8.05
C THR A 206 -30.40 -27.85 -7.67
N ALA A 207 -29.94 -28.81 -6.87
CA ALA A 207 -30.75 -29.94 -6.43
C ALA A 207 -31.89 -29.47 -5.50
N ALA A 208 -33.14 -29.78 -5.86
CA ALA A 208 -34.31 -29.46 -5.04
C ALA A 208 -34.53 -30.42 -3.87
N THR A 209 -33.86 -31.58 -3.88
CA THR A 209 -33.93 -32.60 -2.83
C THR A 209 -32.59 -32.68 -2.13
N LEU A 210 -32.58 -32.49 -0.82
CA LEU A 210 -31.42 -32.71 0.04
C LEU A 210 -31.36 -34.18 0.42
N TYR A 211 -30.30 -34.89 0.03
CA TYR A 211 -30.07 -36.28 0.43
C TYR A 211 -29.28 -36.35 1.74
N ASN A 212 -29.28 -37.51 2.40
CA ASN A 212 -28.38 -37.77 3.52
C ASN A 212 -26.97 -38.07 2.98
N TYR A 213 -25.97 -37.30 3.39
CA TYR A 213 -24.58 -37.40 2.92
C TYR A 213 -23.65 -38.08 3.94
N ASP A 214 -24.19 -38.56 5.05
CA ASP A 214 -23.49 -39.28 6.11
C ASP A 214 -24.37 -40.39 6.71
N GLU A 215 -24.97 -41.21 5.85
CA GLU A 215 -25.91 -42.28 6.24
C GLU A 215 -25.30 -43.30 7.21
N ASP A 216 -23.97 -43.39 7.28
CA ASP A 216 -23.21 -44.20 8.22
C ASP A 216 -23.09 -43.61 9.64
N TYR A 217 -23.44 -42.34 9.83
CA TYR A 217 -23.38 -41.63 11.11
C TYR A 217 -24.71 -41.00 11.55
N SER A 218 -25.58 -40.62 10.61
CA SER A 218 -26.83 -39.92 10.89
C SER A 218 -27.99 -40.42 10.01
N SER A 219 -29.21 -40.24 10.50
CA SER A 219 -30.44 -40.39 9.72
C SER A 219 -30.94 -39.06 9.14
N ASP A 220 -30.33 -37.95 9.53
CA ASP A 220 -30.72 -36.61 9.11
C ASP A 220 -30.31 -36.33 7.65
N LEU A 221 -31.01 -35.41 6.99
CA LEU A 221 -30.62 -34.96 5.65
C LEU A 221 -29.41 -34.02 5.73
N GLY A 222 -28.56 -34.04 4.71
CA GLY A 222 -27.34 -33.23 4.64
C GLY A 222 -26.12 -33.95 5.23
N ARG A 223 -25.12 -33.17 5.65
CA ARG A 223 -23.87 -33.64 6.26
C ARG A 223 -23.74 -33.01 7.63
N ARG A 224 -23.70 -33.83 8.69
CA ARG A 224 -23.46 -33.35 10.05
C ARG A 224 -21.99 -33.55 10.42
N ILE A 225 -21.37 -32.49 10.95
CA ILE A 225 -20.02 -32.56 11.52
C ILE A 225 -20.11 -32.26 13.01
N GLU A 226 -19.73 -33.23 13.83
CA GLU A 226 -19.60 -33.08 15.28
C GLU A 226 -18.39 -32.23 15.64
N GLN A 227 -18.44 -31.58 16.80
CA GLN A 227 -17.31 -30.82 17.33
C GLN A 227 -16.09 -31.72 17.58
N GLY A 228 -14.93 -31.30 17.08
CA GLY A 228 -13.66 -32.00 17.30
C GLY A 228 -13.19 -31.94 18.76
N ARG A 229 -12.33 -32.89 19.17
CA ARG A 229 -11.78 -32.96 20.54
C ARG A 229 -10.42 -32.26 20.70
N GLY A 230 -10.05 -31.38 19.76
CA GLY A 230 -8.86 -30.53 19.85
C GLY A 230 -7.53 -31.16 19.42
N ASN A 231 -7.54 -32.31 18.73
CA ASN A 231 -6.32 -32.89 18.14
C ASN A 231 -6.23 -32.55 16.64
N VAL A 232 -5.05 -32.10 16.19
CA VAL A 232 -4.75 -31.78 14.79
C VAL A 232 -4.74 -32.99 13.85
N ASN A 233 -4.81 -34.20 14.38
CA ASN A 233 -4.79 -35.47 13.64
C ASN A 233 -6.13 -36.23 13.76
N GLU A 234 -7.26 -35.54 13.80
CA GLU A 234 -8.59 -36.18 13.83
C GLU A 234 -8.83 -36.98 12.54
N SER A 235 -9.25 -38.24 12.68
CA SER A 235 -9.46 -39.19 11.58
C SER A 235 -10.85 -39.83 11.59
N ASN A 236 -11.73 -39.43 12.51
CA ASN A 236 -13.14 -39.83 12.52
C ASN A 236 -14.00 -38.91 11.66
N LEU A 237 -14.53 -39.41 10.54
CA LEU A 237 -15.33 -38.64 9.58
C LEU A 237 -16.64 -38.06 10.15
N ALA A 238 -17.07 -38.45 11.35
CA ALA A 238 -18.14 -37.74 12.05
C ALA A 238 -17.69 -36.35 12.57
N ARG A 239 -16.38 -36.10 12.70
CA ARG A 239 -15.77 -34.95 13.40
C ARG A 239 -14.77 -34.14 12.57
N TYR A 240 -14.30 -34.67 11.46
CA TYR A 240 -13.47 -33.92 10.52
C TYR A 240 -14.01 -34.07 9.09
N GLN A 241 -13.69 -33.08 8.28
CA GLN A 241 -14.03 -33.01 6.87
C GLN A 241 -12.93 -32.25 6.14
N THR A 242 -12.43 -32.80 5.04
CA THR A 242 -11.54 -32.09 4.12
C THR A 242 -12.37 -31.42 3.03
N TRP A 243 -12.08 -30.14 2.79
CA TRP A 243 -12.72 -29.29 1.79
C TRP A 243 -11.69 -29.02 0.71
N ARG A 244 -11.98 -29.41 -0.53
CA ARG A 244 -10.99 -29.32 -1.61
C ARG A 244 -11.52 -28.43 -2.72
N ALA A 245 -10.94 -27.23 -2.85
CA ALA A 245 -11.11 -26.45 -4.07
C ALA A 245 -10.49 -27.19 -5.26
N GLY A 246 -10.92 -26.86 -6.48
CA GLY A 246 -10.25 -27.34 -7.68
C GLY A 246 -8.74 -27.07 -7.62
N PRO A 247 -7.90 -27.83 -8.35
CA PRO A 247 -6.50 -27.45 -8.51
C PRO A 247 -6.44 -25.99 -8.94
N LEU A 248 -5.47 -25.24 -8.40
CA LEU A 248 -5.11 -23.92 -8.92
C LEU A 248 -4.56 -24.15 -10.34
N THR A 249 -5.44 -24.29 -11.32
CA THR A 249 -5.07 -24.56 -12.71
C THR A 249 -4.58 -23.25 -13.33
N GLU A 250 -3.28 -23.27 -13.65
CA GLU A 250 -2.45 -22.25 -14.29
C GLU A 250 -2.28 -20.95 -13.48
N PRO A 251 -1.23 -20.82 -12.64
CA PRO A 251 -0.95 -19.58 -11.92
C PRO A 251 -0.51 -18.43 -12.84
N VAL A 252 -0.17 -18.72 -14.10
CA VAL A 252 0.21 -17.73 -15.11
C VAL A 252 -0.98 -17.53 -16.04
N GLY A 253 -1.81 -16.53 -15.74
CA GLY A 253 -2.99 -16.21 -16.54
C GLY A 253 -2.64 -15.70 -17.94
N ASP A 254 -1.52 -14.98 -18.06
CA ASP A 254 -1.01 -14.42 -19.30
C ASP A 254 0.51 -14.19 -19.18
N THR A 255 1.22 -14.09 -20.30
CA THR A 255 2.67 -13.85 -20.34
C THR A 255 3.01 -12.79 -21.36
N LEU A 256 3.87 -11.85 -20.99
CA LEU A 256 4.46 -10.87 -21.90
C LEU A 256 5.99 -10.95 -21.81
N GLU A 257 6.63 -11.20 -22.94
CA GLU A 257 8.06 -10.92 -23.14
C GLU A 257 8.19 -9.42 -23.48
N PHE A 258 8.37 -8.57 -22.46
CA PHE A 258 8.34 -7.11 -22.61
C PHE A 258 9.60 -6.54 -23.29
N ASP A 259 10.71 -7.29 -23.27
CA ASP A 259 11.94 -6.99 -24.00
C ASP A 259 12.53 -8.30 -24.56
N THR A 260 12.67 -8.38 -25.88
CA THR A 260 13.15 -9.60 -26.58
C THR A 260 14.68 -9.67 -26.71
N VAL A 261 15.40 -8.66 -26.21
CA VAL A 261 16.86 -8.57 -26.34
C VAL A 261 17.52 -8.72 -24.98
N ASN A 262 17.15 -7.90 -24.00
CA ASN A 262 17.68 -7.98 -22.64
C ASN A 262 16.72 -7.30 -21.64
N GLY A 263 16.40 -7.98 -20.54
CA GLY A 263 15.49 -7.50 -19.50
C GLY A 263 15.99 -7.86 -18.11
N MET A 264 17.14 -7.32 -17.72
CA MET A 264 17.83 -7.67 -16.47
C MET A 264 17.37 -6.79 -15.30
N ALA A 265 17.36 -7.38 -14.10
CA ALA A 265 16.98 -6.74 -12.84
C ALA A 265 15.72 -5.85 -12.92
N PRO A 266 14.57 -6.36 -13.43
CA PRO A 266 13.38 -5.54 -13.58
C PRO A 266 12.76 -5.20 -12.22
N ALA A 267 12.35 -3.94 -12.07
CA ALA A 267 11.54 -3.45 -10.97
C ALA A 267 10.21 -2.92 -11.50
N VAL A 268 9.10 -3.41 -10.95
CA VAL A 268 7.74 -3.02 -11.37
C VAL A 268 7.08 -2.17 -10.30
N THR A 269 6.35 -1.13 -10.72
CA THR A 269 5.51 -0.32 -9.85
C THR A 269 4.14 -0.07 -10.49
N HIS A 270 3.14 0.16 -9.65
CA HIS A 270 1.80 0.54 -10.10
C HIS A 270 1.79 2.02 -10.52
N VAL A 271 1.09 2.34 -11.60
CA VAL A 271 0.93 3.73 -12.08
C VAL A 271 -0.46 4.26 -11.78
N SER A 272 -1.48 3.68 -12.42
CA SER A 272 -2.88 4.10 -12.28
C SER A 272 -3.80 3.07 -12.93
N GLY A 273 -4.91 2.71 -12.27
CA GLY A 273 -5.85 1.73 -12.82
C GLY A 273 -5.13 0.43 -13.17
N ASP A 274 -5.19 0.05 -14.44
CA ASP A 274 -4.57 -1.17 -14.97
C ASP A 274 -3.15 -0.93 -15.53
N VAL A 275 -2.59 0.27 -15.36
CA VAL A 275 -1.28 0.66 -15.89
C VAL A 275 -0.17 0.41 -14.85
N TYR A 276 0.92 -0.21 -15.31
CA TYR A 276 2.12 -0.49 -14.52
C TYR A 276 3.36 -0.03 -15.27
N ALA A 277 4.41 0.33 -14.53
CA ALA A 277 5.70 0.72 -15.07
C ALA A 277 6.78 -0.28 -14.65
N ILE A 278 7.70 -0.61 -15.55
CA ILE A 278 8.79 -1.57 -15.38
C ILE A 278 10.09 -0.86 -15.74
N ALA A 279 10.92 -0.58 -14.73
CA ALA A 279 12.30 -0.14 -14.93
C ALA A 279 13.21 -1.37 -15.02
N TYR A 280 14.16 -1.41 -15.95
CA TYR A 280 15.04 -2.57 -16.15
C TYR A 280 16.34 -2.19 -16.86
N GLU A 281 17.35 -3.05 -16.73
CA GLU A 281 18.58 -3.00 -17.52
C GLU A 281 18.35 -3.65 -18.89
N GLY A 282 18.45 -2.84 -19.94
CA GLY A 282 18.21 -3.26 -21.32
C GLY A 282 19.50 -3.60 -22.09
N PRO A 283 19.41 -3.62 -23.44
CA PRO A 283 20.57 -3.81 -24.30
C PRO A 283 21.65 -2.76 -24.02
N GLY A 284 22.93 -3.12 -24.13
CA GLY A 284 24.03 -2.18 -23.87
C GLY A 284 24.35 -1.96 -22.38
N SER A 285 23.56 -2.54 -21.47
CA SER A 285 23.50 -2.17 -20.03
C SER A 285 22.84 -0.82 -19.79
N ASP A 286 22.10 -0.30 -20.77
CA ASP A 286 21.37 0.97 -20.69
C ASP A 286 20.12 0.82 -19.80
N GLY A 287 19.66 1.93 -19.22
CA GLY A 287 18.49 1.97 -18.34
C GLY A 287 17.21 2.22 -19.13
N PHE A 288 16.24 1.31 -19.02
CA PHE A 288 14.96 1.42 -19.71
C PHE A 288 13.77 1.42 -18.74
N LEU A 289 12.71 2.10 -19.15
CA LEU A 289 11.42 2.15 -18.50
C LEU A 289 10.33 1.82 -19.53
N LYS A 290 9.49 0.84 -19.24
CA LYS A 290 8.34 0.45 -20.05
C LYS A 290 7.06 0.59 -19.25
N THR A 291 5.98 0.97 -19.90
CA THR A 291 4.64 0.91 -19.32
C THR A 291 3.82 -0.17 -20.00
N VAL A 292 3.00 -0.87 -19.23
CA VAL A 292 2.16 -1.98 -19.68
C VAL A 292 0.78 -1.89 -19.06
N GLU A 293 -0.20 -2.50 -19.70
CA GLU A 293 -1.53 -2.67 -19.12
C GLU A 293 -1.71 -4.10 -18.62
N ILE A 294 -1.98 -4.25 -17.32
CA ILE A 294 -2.35 -5.50 -16.68
C ILE A 294 -3.77 -5.33 -16.16
N ALA A 295 -4.72 -5.90 -16.92
CA ALA A 295 -6.12 -5.89 -16.54
C ALA A 295 -6.31 -6.59 -15.19
N PRO A 296 -7.38 -6.29 -14.43
CA PRO A 296 -7.56 -6.84 -13.11
C PRO A 296 -7.71 -8.37 -13.12
N SER A 297 -8.12 -8.96 -14.25
CA SER A 297 -8.15 -10.42 -14.43
C SER A 297 -6.77 -11.09 -14.42
N GLY A 298 -5.68 -10.31 -14.42
CA GLY A 298 -4.31 -10.77 -14.60
C GLY A 298 -3.91 -10.92 -16.07
N ASN A 299 -4.76 -10.49 -17.01
CA ASN A 299 -4.45 -10.51 -18.44
C ASN A 299 -3.62 -9.29 -18.79
N ILE A 300 -2.63 -9.45 -19.67
CA ILE A 300 -1.77 -8.37 -20.14
C ILE A 300 -2.38 -7.89 -21.47
N THR A 301 -3.18 -6.82 -21.39
CA THR A 301 -4.09 -6.45 -22.48
C THR A 301 -3.49 -5.50 -23.51
N ASP A 302 -2.48 -4.73 -23.13
CA ASP A 302 -1.71 -3.86 -24.02
C ASP A 302 -0.21 -4.16 -23.88
N ALA A 303 0.39 -4.69 -24.95
CA ALA A 303 1.67 -5.39 -24.92
C ALA A 303 2.90 -4.49 -24.72
N VAL A 304 2.74 -3.17 -24.67
CA VAL A 304 3.65 -2.11 -24.16
C VAL A 304 2.99 -0.80 -24.59
N ILE A 305 2.65 0.06 -23.63
CA ILE A 305 2.03 1.36 -23.89
C ILE A 305 3.09 2.35 -24.40
N ASP A 306 4.20 2.47 -23.66
CA ASP A 306 5.30 3.38 -24.00
C ASP A 306 6.66 2.82 -23.53
N THR A 307 7.75 3.37 -24.07
CA THR A 307 9.12 3.00 -23.71
C THR A 307 10.01 4.22 -23.67
N LEU A 308 10.76 4.34 -22.58
CA LEU A 308 11.80 5.34 -22.39
C LEU A 308 13.14 4.65 -22.12
N GLU A 309 14.21 5.11 -22.76
CA GLU A 309 15.59 4.87 -22.35
C GLU A 309 16.01 6.04 -21.45
N PHE A 310 16.03 5.84 -20.13
CA PHE A 310 16.30 6.92 -19.16
C PHE A 310 17.80 7.14 -18.93
N ASP A 311 18.64 6.15 -19.23
CA ASP A 311 20.10 6.26 -19.21
C ASP A 311 20.71 5.51 -20.40
N THR A 312 21.37 6.24 -21.31
CA THR A 312 21.94 5.69 -22.55
C THR A 312 23.38 5.21 -22.41
N GLY A 313 23.92 5.18 -21.19
CA GLY A 313 25.31 4.84 -20.92
C GLY A 313 25.43 3.56 -20.11
N THR A 314 24.86 3.58 -18.91
CA THR A 314 24.78 2.42 -18.02
C THR A 314 23.66 2.70 -17.02
N GLY A 315 22.62 1.88 -17.01
CA GLY A 315 21.46 1.99 -16.13
C GLY A 315 21.07 0.64 -15.55
N GLN A 316 21.90 0.12 -14.65
CA GLN A 316 21.79 -1.25 -14.13
C GLN A 316 21.07 -1.28 -12.79
N GLU A 317 20.48 -2.43 -12.47
CA GLU A 317 19.85 -2.70 -11.16
C GLU A 317 18.86 -1.60 -10.70
N PRO A 318 17.90 -1.17 -11.56
CA PRO A 318 17.02 -0.07 -11.21
C PRO A 318 16.01 -0.45 -10.12
N SER A 319 15.70 0.52 -9.27
CA SER A 319 14.62 0.48 -8.29
C SER A 319 13.73 1.70 -8.48
N ILE A 320 12.44 1.48 -8.74
CA ILE A 320 11.47 2.52 -9.09
C ILE A 320 10.43 2.70 -7.98
N ILE A 321 10.11 3.96 -7.65
CA ILE A 321 9.08 4.32 -6.67
C ILE A 321 8.24 5.50 -7.17
N HIS A 322 6.97 5.53 -6.77
CA HIS A 322 6.10 6.69 -6.99
C HIS A 322 6.48 7.84 -6.06
N VAL A 323 6.53 9.06 -6.59
CA VAL A 323 6.84 10.28 -5.83
C VAL A 323 5.55 11.03 -5.51
N SER A 324 4.91 11.60 -6.54
CA SER A 324 3.70 12.41 -6.41
C SER A 324 3.04 12.60 -7.78
N GLY A 325 1.72 12.54 -7.86
CA GLY A 325 1.01 12.72 -9.12
C GLY A 325 1.50 11.75 -10.19
N ASN A 326 2.07 12.27 -11.28
CA ASN A 326 2.66 11.49 -12.37
C ASN A 326 4.18 11.28 -12.22
N VAL A 327 4.80 11.75 -11.14
CA VAL A 327 6.25 11.70 -10.95
C VAL A 327 6.67 10.39 -10.30
N TYR A 328 7.70 9.76 -10.87
CA TYR A 328 8.35 8.56 -10.36
C TYR A 328 9.86 8.80 -10.25
N ALA A 329 10.49 8.15 -9.29
CA ALA A 329 11.93 8.18 -9.09
C ALA A 329 12.53 6.79 -9.35
N ILE A 330 13.70 6.75 -9.98
CA ILE A 330 14.43 5.53 -10.34
C ILE A 330 15.85 5.69 -9.78
N ALA A 331 16.18 4.90 -8.76
CA ALA A 331 17.55 4.75 -8.28
C ALA A 331 18.22 3.61 -9.05
N TYR A 332 19.46 3.78 -9.51
CA TYR A 332 20.14 2.78 -10.35
C TYR A 332 21.67 2.87 -10.24
N ARG A 333 22.35 1.77 -10.62
CA ARG A 333 23.81 1.75 -10.82
C ARG A 333 24.13 2.30 -12.20
N GLY A 334 24.83 3.43 -12.22
CA GLY A 334 25.23 4.12 -13.42
C GLY A 334 26.64 3.83 -13.91
N THR A 335 27.11 4.69 -14.81
CA THR A 335 28.46 4.62 -15.39
C THR A 335 29.52 4.67 -14.30
N GLY A 336 30.49 3.75 -14.33
CA GLY A 336 31.57 3.69 -13.35
C GLY A 336 31.20 3.00 -12.03
N ASP A 337 30.07 2.29 -12.00
CA ASP A 337 29.43 1.72 -10.80
C ASP A 337 28.88 2.77 -9.82
N ASN A 338 28.81 4.04 -10.21
CA ASN A 338 28.30 5.14 -9.41
C ASN A 338 26.78 5.02 -9.18
N GLY A 339 26.27 5.56 -8.07
CA GLY A 339 24.84 5.57 -7.75
C GLY A 339 24.13 6.79 -8.32
N PHE A 340 23.07 6.57 -9.09
CA PHE A 340 22.25 7.63 -9.69
C PHE A 340 20.78 7.52 -9.28
N LEU A 341 20.11 8.67 -9.25
CA LEU A 341 18.69 8.84 -9.01
C LEU A 341 18.13 9.75 -10.10
N THR A 342 17.20 9.25 -10.90
CA THR A 342 16.50 10.03 -11.94
C THR A 342 15.02 10.12 -11.61
N THR A 343 14.39 11.24 -11.96
CA THR A 343 12.93 11.38 -11.88
C THR A 343 12.32 11.48 -13.28
N VAL A 344 11.14 10.90 -13.44
CA VAL A 344 10.43 10.78 -14.72
C VAL A 344 8.94 11.09 -14.53
N ASP A 345 8.27 11.58 -15.57
CA ASP A 345 6.81 11.78 -15.57
C ASP A 345 6.12 10.69 -16.40
N ILE A 346 5.23 9.94 -15.75
CA ILE A 346 4.41 8.89 -16.35
C ILE A 346 2.95 9.28 -16.16
N ALA A 347 2.28 9.61 -17.26
CA ALA A 347 0.86 9.94 -17.24
C ALA A 347 0.02 8.74 -16.79
N THR A 348 -1.17 9.00 -16.24
CA THR A 348 -2.12 7.96 -15.81
C THR A 348 -2.57 7.00 -16.92
N SER A 349 -2.36 7.38 -18.19
CA SER A 349 -2.61 6.52 -19.36
C SER A 349 -1.43 5.63 -19.73
N GLY A 350 -0.31 5.69 -19.01
CA GLY A 350 0.94 4.99 -19.30
C GLY A 350 1.86 5.66 -20.32
N ASN A 351 1.48 6.83 -20.88
CA ASN A 351 2.38 7.59 -21.74
C ASN A 351 3.48 8.24 -20.89
N ILE A 352 4.72 8.21 -21.35
CA ILE A 352 5.86 8.81 -20.67
C ILE A 352 6.11 10.19 -21.32
N THR A 353 5.77 11.27 -20.61
CA THR A 353 5.87 12.65 -21.10
C THR A 353 7.04 13.38 -20.46
N ASP A 354 7.82 14.19 -21.20
CA ASP A 354 9.00 14.89 -20.65
C ASP A 354 9.97 13.96 -19.89
N ALA A 355 10.31 12.85 -20.56
CA ALA A 355 11.10 11.68 -20.16
C ALA A 355 11.96 11.72 -18.87
N VAL A 356 12.81 12.72 -18.67
CA VAL A 356 13.66 12.86 -17.48
C VAL A 356 13.52 14.29 -16.96
N ILE A 357 13.04 14.41 -15.72
CA ILE A 357 12.79 15.69 -15.05
C ILE A 357 14.09 16.20 -14.42
N ASP A 358 14.79 15.35 -13.68
CA ASP A 358 16.04 15.66 -13.01
C ASP A 358 16.87 14.39 -12.76
N THR A 359 18.18 14.56 -12.56
CA THR A 359 19.11 13.47 -12.28
C THR A 359 20.14 13.89 -11.24
N LEU A 360 20.31 13.05 -10.22
CA LEU A 360 21.32 13.18 -9.18
C LEU A 360 22.27 11.98 -9.21
N GLU A 361 23.56 12.23 -9.09
CA GLU A 361 24.56 11.22 -8.71
C GLU A 361 24.68 11.22 -7.17
N PHE A 362 24.01 10.28 -6.50
CA PHE A 362 23.98 10.23 -5.02
C PHE A 362 25.25 9.61 -4.43
N ASP A 363 25.96 8.77 -5.19
CA ASP A 363 27.25 8.21 -4.82
C ASP A 363 28.20 8.20 -6.02
N ALA A 364 29.24 9.01 -5.98
CA ALA A 364 30.19 9.17 -7.09
C ALA A 364 31.31 8.10 -7.13
N VAL A 365 31.24 7.08 -6.28
CA VAL A 365 32.27 6.03 -6.17
C VAL A 365 31.70 4.65 -6.48
N THR A 366 30.66 4.23 -5.75
CA THR A 366 30.04 2.91 -5.93
C THR A 366 28.63 2.95 -5.32
N GLY A 367 27.60 2.78 -6.14
CA GLY A 367 26.19 2.76 -5.76
C GLY A 367 25.46 1.58 -6.39
N ARG A 368 25.87 0.35 -6.04
CA ARG A 368 25.35 -0.88 -6.63
C ARG A 368 24.08 -1.34 -5.92
N GLU A 369 23.24 -2.08 -6.63
CA GLU A 369 22.06 -2.76 -6.09
C GLU A 369 21.15 -1.81 -5.24
N PRO A 370 20.82 -0.59 -5.71
CA PRO A 370 20.07 0.38 -4.91
C PRO A 370 18.62 -0.04 -4.68
N GLY A 371 18.13 0.17 -3.46
CA GLY A 371 16.72 0.06 -3.09
C GLY A 371 16.21 1.37 -2.51
N ILE A 372 15.25 2.01 -3.19
CA ILE A 372 14.66 3.28 -2.75
C ILE A 372 13.34 3.08 -2.01
N ILE A 373 13.13 3.86 -0.93
CA ILE A 373 11.89 3.90 -0.16
C ILE A 373 11.50 5.33 0.22
N HIS A 374 10.20 5.59 0.31
CA HIS A 374 9.68 6.85 0.84
C HIS A 374 9.85 6.91 2.37
N VAL A 375 10.33 8.04 2.87
CA VAL A 375 10.50 8.27 4.32
C VAL A 375 9.35 9.12 4.86
N SER A 376 9.25 10.37 4.40
CA SER A 376 8.24 11.33 4.87
C SER A 376 8.26 12.58 4.00
N GLY A 377 7.08 13.09 3.61
CA GLY A 377 7.00 14.30 2.79
C GLY A 377 7.77 14.13 1.48
N ASP A 378 8.73 15.01 1.23
CA ASP A 378 9.59 14.97 0.04
C ASP A 378 10.89 14.16 0.28
N VAL A 379 11.04 13.47 1.42
CA VAL A 379 12.24 12.72 1.80
C VAL A 379 12.15 11.25 1.41
N TYR A 380 13.22 10.75 0.80
CA TYR A 380 13.40 9.35 0.39
C TYR A 380 14.72 8.81 0.91
N ALA A 381 14.80 7.50 1.12
CA ALA A 381 16.03 6.80 1.51
C ALA A 381 16.42 5.79 0.44
N ILE A 382 17.72 5.63 0.21
CA ILE A 382 18.30 4.70 -0.76
C ILE A 382 19.31 3.84 0.00
N ALA A 383 19.01 2.55 0.17
CA ALA A 383 19.97 1.56 0.67
C ALA A 383 20.72 0.96 -0.53
N TYR A 384 22.05 0.84 -0.45
CA TYR A 384 22.87 0.36 -1.57
C TYR A 384 24.15 -0.31 -1.11
N ARG A 385 24.74 -1.10 -2.00
CA ARG A 385 26.08 -1.68 -1.84
C ARG A 385 27.11 -0.67 -2.36
N GLY A 386 27.91 -0.15 -1.45
CA GLY A 386 28.93 0.85 -1.71
C GLY A 386 30.35 0.29 -1.84
N PRO A 387 31.36 1.16 -1.70
CA PRO A 387 32.77 0.79 -1.85
C PRO A 387 33.17 -0.36 -0.91
N ALA A 388 34.07 -1.23 -1.38
CA ALA A 388 34.52 -2.43 -0.65
C ALA A 388 33.41 -3.43 -0.28
N ASP A 389 32.27 -3.36 -0.96
CA ASP A 389 31.06 -4.15 -0.69
C ASP A 389 30.35 -3.78 0.61
N ASN A 390 30.69 -2.64 1.22
CA ASN A 390 30.04 -2.16 2.42
C ASN A 390 28.59 -1.71 2.15
N GLY A 391 27.71 -1.81 3.15
CA GLY A 391 26.32 -1.39 3.07
C GLY A 391 26.15 0.08 3.45
N PHE A 392 25.52 0.86 2.59
CA PHE A 392 25.24 2.27 2.79
C PHE A 392 23.75 2.58 2.70
N LEU A 393 23.33 3.61 3.44
CA LEU A 393 22.00 4.20 3.40
C LEU A 393 22.17 5.70 3.26
N THR A 394 21.62 6.28 2.20
CA THR A 394 21.58 7.73 2.02
C THR A 394 20.15 8.24 1.96
N THR A 395 19.94 9.49 2.31
CA THR A 395 18.63 10.16 2.22
C THR A 395 18.69 11.37 1.31
N VAL A 396 17.62 11.62 0.58
CA VAL A 396 17.54 12.61 -0.49
C VAL A 396 16.18 13.32 -0.44
N GLU A 397 16.10 14.54 -0.98
CA GLU A 397 14.84 15.28 -1.14
C GLU A 397 14.39 15.35 -2.60
N ILE A 398 13.20 14.83 -2.89
CA ILE A 398 12.55 14.88 -4.20
C ILE A 398 11.24 15.65 -4.05
N ALA A 399 11.20 16.86 -4.61
CA ALA A 399 10.00 17.68 -4.58
C ALA A 399 8.86 17.03 -5.37
N ALA A 400 7.61 17.37 -5.03
CA ALA A 400 6.43 16.89 -5.75
C ALA A 400 6.42 17.18 -7.28
N SER A 401 7.26 18.11 -7.77
CA SER A 401 7.47 18.38 -9.19
C SER A 401 8.51 17.48 -9.86
N GLY A 402 9.13 16.56 -9.13
CA GLY A 402 10.23 15.71 -9.57
C GLY A 402 11.61 16.38 -9.55
N GLN A 403 11.74 17.61 -9.06
CA GLN A 403 13.06 18.24 -8.91
C GLN A 403 13.78 17.67 -7.68
N ILE A 404 15.06 17.34 -7.84
CA ILE A 404 15.90 16.82 -6.76
C ILE A 404 16.62 18.03 -6.16
N THR A 405 16.22 18.42 -4.95
CA THR A 405 16.59 19.75 -4.40
C THR A 405 17.82 19.66 -3.50
N ASP A 406 17.64 19.30 -2.23
CA ASP A 406 18.72 19.03 -1.28
C ASP A 406 19.27 17.61 -1.53
N ALA A 407 20.07 17.52 -2.60
CA ALA A 407 20.55 16.30 -3.24
C ALA A 407 20.83 15.12 -2.29
N VAL A 408 21.65 15.31 -1.27
CA VAL A 408 21.89 14.32 -0.22
C VAL A 408 21.79 15.01 1.14
N ILE A 409 20.88 14.52 1.98
CA ILE A 409 20.63 15.04 3.33
C ILE A 409 21.62 14.41 4.31
N ASP A 410 21.69 13.08 4.33
CA ASP A 410 22.54 12.31 5.25
C ASP A 410 22.92 10.95 4.66
N THR A 411 24.04 10.38 5.14
CA THR A 411 24.54 9.07 4.71
C THR A 411 25.11 8.29 5.89
N LEU A 412 24.65 7.04 6.04
CA LEU A 412 25.09 6.07 7.03
C LEU A 412 25.74 4.87 6.34
N GLU A 413 26.92 4.47 6.80
CA GLU A 413 27.48 3.14 6.52
C GLU A 413 26.90 2.14 7.54
N PHE A 414 25.85 1.41 7.17
CA PHE A 414 25.16 0.51 8.10
C PHE A 414 25.90 -0.82 8.31
N ASP A 415 26.74 -1.22 7.35
CA ASP A 415 27.60 -2.41 7.44
C ASP A 415 28.96 -2.12 6.78
N SER A 416 30.05 -2.21 7.56
CA SER A 416 31.40 -1.91 7.07
C SER A 416 32.16 -3.14 6.54
N VAL A 417 31.47 -4.27 6.32
CA VAL A 417 32.09 -5.54 5.92
C VAL A 417 31.49 -6.09 4.64
N ASN A 418 30.16 -6.26 4.59
CA ASN A 418 29.47 -6.77 3.42
C ASN A 418 27.97 -6.43 3.49
N GLY A 419 27.48 -5.61 2.56
CA GLY A 419 26.09 -5.11 2.50
C GLY A 419 25.48 -5.29 1.11
N GLN A 420 25.49 -6.51 0.58
CA GLN A 420 25.02 -6.78 -0.79
C GLN A 420 23.50 -6.94 -0.85
N GLU A 421 22.91 -6.56 -1.98
CA GLU A 421 21.49 -6.68 -2.30
C GLU A 421 20.57 -6.15 -1.19
N PRO A 422 20.80 -4.91 -0.68
CA PRO A 422 20.00 -4.39 0.41
C PRO A 422 18.55 -4.16 -0.03
N SER A 423 17.61 -4.59 0.81
CA SER A 423 16.18 -4.33 0.69
C SER A 423 15.70 -3.63 1.95
N ILE A 424 15.12 -2.45 1.78
CA ILE A 424 14.66 -1.60 2.87
C ILE A 424 13.13 -1.55 2.92
N ILE A 425 12.55 -1.69 4.11
CA ILE A 425 11.13 -1.50 4.39
C ILE A 425 10.92 -0.56 5.58
N HIS A 426 9.78 0.12 5.59
CA HIS A 426 9.31 0.84 6.77
C HIS A 426 8.70 -0.17 7.77
N VAL A 427 9.04 -0.04 9.05
CA VAL A 427 8.52 -0.91 10.12
C VAL A 427 7.46 -0.19 10.92
N SER A 428 7.83 0.92 11.56
CA SER A 428 6.90 1.75 12.34
C SER A 428 7.55 3.09 12.70
N GLY A 429 6.78 4.18 12.72
CA GLY A 429 7.29 5.51 13.07
C GLY A 429 8.51 5.91 12.23
N ASN A 430 9.66 6.11 12.89
CA ASN A 430 10.93 6.44 12.22
C ASN A 430 11.82 5.19 11.99
N VAL A 431 11.33 3.99 12.28
CA VAL A 431 12.11 2.75 12.24
C VAL A 431 11.96 2.07 10.89
N TYR A 432 13.11 1.78 10.27
CA TYR A 432 13.23 1.07 9.01
C TYR A 432 14.06 -0.19 9.21
N ALA A 433 13.78 -1.21 8.42
CA ALA A 433 14.51 -2.47 8.43
C ALA A 433 15.18 -2.69 7.08
N ILE A 434 16.47 -3.05 7.11
CA ILE A 434 17.30 -3.33 5.94
C ILE A 434 17.72 -4.79 6.02
N ALA A 435 17.17 -5.62 5.13
CA ALA A 435 17.62 -6.99 4.91
C ALA A 435 18.70 -7.00 3.82
N TYR A 436 19.79 -7.74 4.01
CA TYR A 436 20.90 -7.77 3.05
C TYR A 436 21.69 -9.08 3.15
N ARG A 437 22.48 -9.39 2.11
CA ARG A 437 23.43 -10.50 2.10
C ARG A 437 24.77 -10.05 2.67
N GLY A 438 25.15 -10.64 3.80
CA GLY A 438 26.38 -10.32 4.53
C GLY A 438 27.53 -11.29 4.25
N PRO A 439 28.53 -11.39 5.14
CA PRO A 439 29.63 -12.33 5.00
C PRO A 439 29.14 -13.79 4.85
N ALA A 440 29.90 -14.61 4.12
CA ALA A 440 29.57 -16.01 3.82
C ALA A 440 28.26 -16.24 3.05
N ASP A 441 27.68 -15.19 2.46
CA ASP A 441 26.37 -15.19 1.82
C ASP A 441 25.19 -15.42 2.79
N ASP A 442 25.42 -15.23 4.09
CA ASP A 442 24.42 -15.32 5.14
C ASP A 442 23.45 -14.12 5.08
N GLY A 443 22.22 -14.30 5.57
CA GLY A 443 21.20 -13.25 5.61
C GLY A 443 21.37 -12.37 6.83
N PHE A 444 21.36 -11.05 6.67
CA PHE A 444 21.41 -10.09 7.76
C PHE A 444 20.21 -9.15 7.73
N LEU A 445 19.77 -8.70 8.90
CA LEU A 445 18.75 -7.68 9.07
C LEU A 445 19.25 -6.64 10.06
N LYS A 446 19.25 -5.39 9.65
CA LYS A 446 19.54 -4.24 10.50
C LYS A 446 18.32 -3.35 10.61
N THR A 447 18.09 -2.79 11.78
CA THR A 447 17.09 -1.74 11.97
C THR A 447 17.76 -0.40 12.19
N VAL A 448 17.20 0.66 11.63
CA VAL A 448 17.76 2.02 11.67
C VAL A 448 16.64 3.03 11.97
N GLU A 449 17.01 4.17 12.53
CA GLU A 449 16.09 5.30 12.70
C GLU A 449 16.39 6.39 11.67
N ILE A 450 15.39 6.73 10.85
CA ILE A 450 15.45 7.86 9.90
C ILE A 450 14.45 8.90 10.35
N ALA A 451 14.93 10.08 10.70
CA ALA A 451 14.07 11.18 11.07
C ALA A 451 13.25 11.64 9.85
N PRO A 452 12.05 12.21 10.06
CA PRO A 452 11.22 12.75 8.98
C PRO A 452 11.85 13.90 8.20
N SER A 453 12.97 14.46 8.70
CA SER A 453 13.79 15.45 8.02
C SER A 453 14.95 14.83 7.21
N GLY A 454 15.01 13.50 7.07
CA GLY A 454 16.09 12.77 6.40
C GLY A 454 17.31 12.45 7.26
N ASN A 455 17.52 13.14 8.39
CA ASN A 455 18.66 12.86 9.26
C ASN A 455 18.61 11.42 9.79
N ILE A 456 19.71 10.69 9.65
CA ILE A 456 19.86 9.33 10.15
C ILE A 456 20.48 9.44 11.54
N THR A 457 19.69 9.20 12.58
CA THR A 457 20.16 9.34 13.96
C THR A 457 20.94 8.09 14.37
N ASP A 458 22.20 8.09 13.94
CA ASP A 458 23.33 7.17 14.12
C ASP A 458 23.23 6.10 15.24
N ALA A 459 22.36 5.11 15.03
CA ALA A 459 22.45 3.79 15.63
C ALA A 459 21.69 2.79 14.75
N VAL A 460 22.43 1.83 14.18
CA VAL A 460 21.82 0.53 13.95
C VAL A 460 21.20 0.11 15.30
N ILE A 461 19.88 0.07 15.35
CA ILE A 461 19.11 -0.19 16.57
C ILE A 461 19.37 -1.63 16.99
N ASP A 462 19.29 -2.55 16.04
CA ASP A 462 19.57 -3.96 16.24
C ASP A 462 20.13 -4.60 14.95
N THR A 463 20.83 -5.73 15.11
CA THR A 463 21.31 -6.56 14.01
C THR A 463 20.98 -8.02 14.30
N LEU A 464 20.36 -8.68 13.33
CA LEU A 464 20.08 -10.10 13.36
C LEU A 464 20.72 -10.77 12.15
N GLU A 465 21.37 -11.90 12.38
CA GLU A 465 21.95 -12.77 11.36
C GLU A 465 21.09 -14.03 11.26
N PHE A 466 20.84 -14.48 10.03
CA PHE A 466 20.08 -15.66 9.66
C PHE A 466 20.97 -16.56 8.81
N ASP A 467 20.63 -17.85 8.78
CA ASP A 467 21.27 -18.83 7.90
C ASP A 467 22.80 -18.98 8.10
N THR A 468 23.26 -18.89 9.36
CA THR A 468 24.69 -19.02 9.79
C THR A 468 25.32 -20.41 9.57
N GLY A 469 24.79 -21.20 8.64
CA GLY A 469 25.10 -22.61 8.47
C GLY A 469 25.15 -23.00 7.00
N THR A 470 26.33 -23.51 6.61
CA THR A 470 26.69 -24.11 5.31
C THR A 470 25.58 -24.69 4.46
#